data_AF-A0A7S2P8L5-F1
#
_entry.id   AF-A0A7S2P8L5-F1
#
_cell.length_a   1.000
_cell.length_b   1.000
_cell.length_c   1.000
_cell.angle_alpha   90.00
_cell.angle_beta   90.00
_cell.angle_gamma   90.00
#
_symmetry.space_group_name_H-M   'P 1'
#
loop_
_entity.id
_entity.type
_entity.pdbx_description
1 polymer ?
#
loop_
_entity_poly.entity_id
_entity_poly.type
_entity_poly.pdbx_seq_one_letter_code
_entity_poly.pdbx_strand_id
1 'polypeptide(L)'
;NRHSQQISACSKVGHYSMKPGLGRGSPEIDILEAMMGSAEKLPSTNVTRPYFSTSLQIAPGVEKNRPMMGKLPKKGHWYEDVEYGSYNGNKTQLNPFFYGVKLEHKPKQYTYQSDAVSANTHVGKDFFEHLHQYRVEWEPPKKDGTGGYLKWFLDSQFLFGVNGDTLKLTNTKIPDEPMYLLMNTAVASSWGFPKPCPEGCKCTCYECGNPECTCGLPDGFCENFPASFEIDYIRAYQAKNDPKQNVGCSTVDRPTDRFIKGHKKNYMNTEEGQKEPLLPVRRGGAYCIKDTHCGYPTKGRCLASKCVCEDAFTGPRCLSHFGFDDNPPPPEEIEVSR
;
A
#
# COMPACT_ATOMS: atom_id res chain seq x y z
N ASN A 1 -6.38 -5.32 22.04
CA ASN A 1 -5.60 -6.52 22.42
C ASN A 1 -4.12 -6.21 22.21
N ARG A 2 -3.28 -6.21 23.27
CA ARG A 2 -1.85 -5.84 23.16
C ARG A 2 -1.06 -6.78 22.25
N HIS A 3 -1.46 -8.05 22.17
CA HIS A 3 -0.68 -9.08 21.50
C HIS A 3 -0.84 -9.06 19.97
N SER A 4 -1.93 -8.51 19.44
CA SER A 4 -2.18 -8.45 18.00
C SER A 4 -1.28 -7.47 17.23
N GLN A 5 -0.38 -6.77 17.91
CA GLN A 5 0.52 -5.78 17.32
C GLN A 5 1.89 -5.89 18.00
N GLN A 6 2.93 -6.09 17.20
CA GLN A 6 4.29 -6.25 17.72
C GLN A 6 4.79 -5.00 18.46
N ILE A 7 4.52 -3.82 17.92
CA ILE A 7 4.81 -2.53 18.56
C ILE A 7 3.48 -1.92 18.98
N SER A 8 3.05 -2.25 20.20
CA SER A 8 1.72 -1.89 20.70
C SER A 8 1.72 -0.56 21.44
N ALA A 9 0.73 0.30 21.14
CA ALA A 9 0.43 1.50 21.91
C ALA A 9 0.06 1.19 23.38
N CYS A 10 -0.35 -0.05 23.70
CA CYS A 10 -0.59 -0.46 25.08
C CYS A 10 0.70 -0.73 25.88
N SER A 11 1.89 -0.61 25.27
CA SER A 11 3.15 -0.77 25.99
C SER A 11 3.42 0.44 26.89
N LYS A 12 3.63 0.17 28.18
CA LYS A 12 3.98 1.17 29.20
C LYS A 12 5.49 1.43 29.30
N VAL A 13 6.29 0.57 28.67
CA VAL A 13 7.76 0.64 28.68
C VAL A 13 8.24 0.69 27.25
N GLY A 14 9.19 1.58 27.00
CA GLY A 14 9.91 1.70 25.74
C GLY A 14 11.15 0.80 25.73
N HIS A 15 11.36 0.10 24.61
CA HIS A 15 12.60 -0.63 24.32
C HIS A 15 12.98 -0.38 22.87
N TYR A 16 14.28 -0.43 22.54
CA TYR A 16 14.77 -0.24 21.17
C TYR A 16 14.30 1.08 20.55
N SER A 17 14.33 2.17 21.32
CA SER A 17 13.84 3.51 20.96
C SER A 17 12.32 3.65 20.76
N MET A 18 11.53 2.62 21.03
CA MET A 18 10.07 2.73 21.00
C MET A 18 9.56 3.55 22.17
N LYS A 19 8.71 4.53 21.92
CA LYS A 19 8.10 5.37 22.96
C LYS A 19 6.92 4.63 23.63
N PRO A 20 6.78 4.66 24.97
CA PRO A 20 5.57 4.21 25.64
C PRO A 20 4.32 4.86 25.05
N GLY A 21 3.20 4.14 24.99
CA GLY A 21 1.94 4.70 24.49
C GLY A 21 1.85 4.85 22.96
N LEU A 22 2.95 4.65 22.22
CA LEU A 22 3.02 4.88 20.78
C LEU A 22 3.24 3.57 20.00
N GLY A 23 2.17 3.07 19.37
CA GLY A 23 2.21 1.86 18.55
C GLY A 23 2.73 2.08 17.13
N ARG A 24 2.81 0.99 16.36
CA ARG A 24 2.99 0.99 14.90
C ARG A 24 1.90 0.20 14.22
N GLY A 25 1.09 0.88 13.41
CA GLY A 25 0.12 0.21 12.55
C GLY A 25 0.78 -0.64 11.47
N SER A 26 -0.04 -1.29 10.67
CA SER A 26 0.37 -1.80 9.36
C SER A 26 -0.59 -1.21 8.32
N PRO A 27 -0.56 0.12 8.13
CA PRO A 27 -1.44 0.75 7.15
C PRO A 27 -1.08 0.27 5.75
N GLU A 28 -2.09 0.10 4.91
CA GLU A 28 -1.93 -0.20 3.49
C GLU A 28 -2.66 0.87 2.69
N ILE A 29 -1.98 1.44 1.69
CA ILE A 29 -2.54 2.44 0.79
C ILE A 29 -2.41 1.87 -0.61
N ASP A 30 -3.53 1.47 -1.16
CA ASP A 30 -3.60 0.93 -2.52
C ASP A 30 -3.59 2.09 -3.50
N ILE A 31 -2.41 2.37 -4.06
CA ILE A 31 -2.22 3.39 -5.11
C ILE A 31 -2.88 2.92 -6.41
N LEU A 32 -2.78 1.62 -6.70
CA LEU A 32 -3.34 0.97 -7.87
C LEU A 32 -3.81 -0.43 -7.54
N GLU A 33 -5.12 -0.63 -7.70
CA GLU A 33 -5.75 -1.94 -7.82
C GLU A 33 -6.74 -1.90 -8.99
N ALA A 34 -6.65 -2.84 -9.93
CA ALA A 34 -7.52 -2.86 -11.09
C ALA A 34 -8.22 -4.22 -11.22
N MET A 35 -9.54 -4.16 -11.36
CA MET A 35 -10.37 -5.32 -11.64
C MET A 35 -10.68 -5.36 -13.13
N MET A 36 -10.09 -6.35 -13.82
CA MET A 36 -10.36 -6.64 -15.23
C MET A 36 -11.63 -7.47 -15.42
N GLY A 37 -12.01 -7.70 -16.67
CA GLY A 37 -13.07 -8.64 -17.05
C GLY A 37 -14.23 -8.01 -17.80
N SER A 38 -15.16 -8.88 -18.21
CA SER A 38 -16.36 -8.50 -18.96
C SER A 38 -17.24 -7.53 -18.15
N ALA A 39 -18.00 -6.72 -18.89
CA ALA A 39 -18.84 -5.68 -18.31
C ALA A 39 -19.90 -6.29 -17.37
N GLU A 40 -19.69 -6.13 -16.07
CA GLU A 40 -20.60 -6.56 -15.03
C GLU A 40 -20.80 -5.40 -14.05
N LYS A 41 -22.07 -5.06 -13.78
CA LYS A 41 -22.43 -3.99 -12.87
C LYS A 41 -22.26 -4.47 -11.43
N LEU A 42 -21.47 -3.73 -10.66
CA LEU A 42 -21.25 -3.99 -9.24
C LEU A 42 -22.56 -3.77 -8.45
N PRO A 43 -23.03 -4.77 -7.66
CA PRO A 43 -24.22 -4.65 -6.84
C PRO A 43 -24.27 -3.38 -5.99
N SER A 44 -25.46 -2.77 -5.90
CA SER A 44 -25.72 -1.54 -5.14
C SER A 44 -24.96 -0.28 -5.60
N THR A 45 -24.28 -0.32 -6.75
CA THR A 45 -23.56 0.83 -7.32
C THR A 45 -23.94 1.04 -8.79
N ASN A 46 -23.45 2.11 -9.42
CA ASN A 46 -23.46 2.25 -10.88
C ASN A 46 -22.10 1.98 -11.53
N VAL A 47 -21.15 1.42 -10.79
CA VAL A 47 -19.82 1.07 -11.32
C VAL A 47 -19.92 -0.27 -12.04
N THR A 48 -19.24 -0.39 -13.17
CA THR A 48 -19.20 -1.61 -14.00
C THR A 48 -17.74 -2.01 -14.20
N ARG A 49 -17.46 -3.29 -14.38
CA ARG A 49 -16.12 -3.73 -14.82
C ARG A 49 -15.80 -3.27 -16.25
N PRO A 50 -14.51 -3.04 -16.56
CA PRO A 50 -13.39 -3.00 -15.62
C PRO A 50 -13.44 -1.74 -14.76
N TYR A 51 -12.88 -1.82 -13.56
CA TYR A 51 -12.82 -0.70 -12.64
C TYR A 51 -11.48 -0.65 -11.92
N PHE A 52 -11.14 0.55 -11.48
CA PHE A 52 -10.03 0.84 -10.59
C PHE A 52 -10.55 0.96 -9.16
N SER A 53 -9.88 0.32 -8.21
CA SER A 53 -10.15 0.40 -6.78
C SER A 53 -9.07 1.21 -6.08
N THR A 54 -9.52 2.03 -5.14
CA THR A 54 -8.68 2.82 -4.24
C THR A 54 -9.00 2.42 -2.82
N SER A 55 -7.99 2.31 -1.98
CA SER A 55 -8.18 1.75 -0.66
C SER A 55 -7.16 2.31 0.34
N LEU A 56 -7.65 2.66 1.52
CA LEU A 56 -6.86 2.82 2.73
C LEU A 56 -7.29 1.73 3.71
N GLN A 57 -6.37 0.84 4.06
CA GLN A 57 -6.59 -0.19 5.07
C GLN A 57 -5.90 0.19 6.37
N ILE A 58 -6.64 0.08 7.48
CA ILE A 58 -6.21 0.57 8.79
C ILE A 58 -6.62 -0.39 9.90
N ALA A 59 -5.87 -0.34 10.99
CA ALA A 59 -6.19 -1.03 12.22
C ALA A 59 -5.87 -0.12 13.44
N PRO A 60 -6.64 -0.22 14.54
CA PRO A 60 -7.78 -1.13 14.75
C PRO A 60 -9.01 -0.73 13.93
N GLY A 61 -9.78 -1.73 13.49
CA GLY A 61 -11.06 -1.55 12.78
C GLY A 61 -12.29 -1.65 13.69
N VAL A 62 -13.47 -1.28 13.19
CA VAL A 62 -14.72 -1.30 13.97
C VAL A 62 -15.39 -2.67 13.97
N GLU A 63 -15.44 -3.36 15.11
CA GLU A 63 -16.00 -4.73 15.16
C GLU A 63 -17.54 -4.80 15.05
N LYS A 64 -18.26 -3.77 15.51
CA LYS A 64 -19.73 -3.79 15.62
C LYS A 64 -20.38 -2.96 14.52
N ASN A 65 -21.61 -3.32 14.15
CA ASN A 65 -22.44 -2.55 13.19
C ASN A 65 -21.79 -2.34 11.82
N ARG A 66 -20.93 -3.28 11.38
CA ARG A 66 -20.34 -3.25 10.04
C ARG A 66 -21.42 -3.39 8.97
N PRO A 67 -21.32 -2.69 7.83
CA PRO A 67 -22.24 -2.86 6.73
C PRO A 67 -22.18 -4.29 6.18
N MET A 68 -23.31 -4.75 5.66
CA MET A 68 -23.35 -6.03 4.95
C MET A 68 -22.62 -5.91 3.62
N MET A 69 -21.80 -6.90 3.32
CA MET A 69 -21.09 -7.01 2.04
C MET A 69 -22.08 -6.96 0.86
N GLY A 70 -21.75 -6.17 -0.16
CA GLY A 70 -22.58 -5.91 -1.34
C GLY A 70 -23.73 -4.91 -1.10
N LYS A 71 -23.87 -4.35 0.10
CA LYS A 71 -24.85 -3.29 0.42
C LYS A 71 -24.12 -2.01 0.81
N LEU A 72 -24.69 -0.86 0.44
CA LEU A 72 -24.22 0.44 0.90
C LEU A 72 -24.60 0.64 2.38
N PRO A 73 -23.77 1.34 3.16
CA PRO A 73 -24.09 1.68 4.54
C PRO A 73 -25.26 2.67 4.59
N LYS A 74 -25.98 2.66 5.71
CA LYS A 74 -26.91 3.75 6.03
C LYS A 74 -26.10 5.02 6.33
N LYS A 75 -26.65 6.18 5.96
CA LYS A 75 -26.10 7.48 6.36
C LYS A 75 -25.94 7.53 7.88
N GLY A 76 -24.79 8.00 8.39
CA GLY A 76 -24.46 8.06 9.82
C GLY A 76 -23.75 6.83 10.38
N HIS A 77 -23.55 5.75 9.61
CA HIS A 77 -23.14 4.46 10.17
C HIS A 77 -21.75 3.96 9.77
N TRP A 78 -21.18 4.41 8.65
CA TRP A 78 -19.91 3.91 8.16
C TRP A 78 -19.21 4.95 7.29
N TYR A 79 -17.95 5.25 7.62
CA TYR A 79 -17.07 6.25 6.98
C TYR A 79 -17.80 7.41 6.31
N GLU A 80 -18.00 8.47 7.08
CA GLU A 80 -18.56 9.72 6.57
C GLU A 80 -17.46 10.66 6.09
N ASP A 81 -17.88 11.72 5.39
CA ASP A 81 -17.01 12.82 4.96
C ASP A 81 -15.85 12.41 4.03
N VAL A 82 -16.04 11.30 3.31
CA VAL A 82 -15.20 10.94 2.16
C VAL A 82 -15.60 11.74 0.92
N GLU A 83 -14.62 12.04 0.09
CA GLU A 83 -14.79 12.81 -1.15
C GLU A 83 -14.85 11.87 -2.36
N TYR A 84 -15.80 12.09 -3.27
CA TYR A 84 -15.94 11.34 -4.51
C TYR A 84 -15.73 12.24 -5.72
N GLY A 85 -14.91 11.77 -6.65
CA GLY A 85 -14.68 12.39 -7.95
C GLY A 85 -15.25 11.55 -9.09
N SER A 86 -14.58 11.62 -10.24
CA SER A 86 -14.97 10.89 -11.43
C SER A 86 -13.79 10.72 -12.38
N TYR A 87 -13.91 9.74 -13.28
CA TYR A 87 -12.97 9.50 -14.35
C TYR A 87 -13.72 9.37 -15.67
N ASN A 88 -13.43 10.25 -16.64
CA ASN A 88 -14.08 10.26 -17.96
C ASN A 88 -15.61 10.26 -17.85
N GLY A 89 -16.15 11.03 -16.92
CA GLY A 89 -17.60 11.12 -16.65
C GLY A 89 -18.18 10.00 -15.78
N ASN A 90 -17.43 8.93 -15.50
CA ASN A 90 -17.86 7.85 -14.61
C ASN A 90 -17.64 8.24 -13.15
N LYS A 91 -18.71 8.28 -12.36
CA LYS A 91 -18.63 8.62 -10.94
C LYS A 91 -17.93 7.54 -10.13
N THR A 92 -16.98 7.93 -9.31
CA THR A 92 -16.40 7.07 -8.27
C THR A 92 -17.44 6.82 -7.18
N GLN A 93 -17.53 5.59 -6.68
CA GLN A 93 -18.49 5.20 -5.65
C GLN A 93 -17.85 4.32 -4.59
N LEU A 94 -18.36 4.38 -3.36
CA LEU A 94 -17.92 3.52 -2.25
C LEU A 94 -17.86 2.05 -2.70
N ASN A 95 -16.82 1.33 -2.29
CA ASN A 95 -16.70 -0.09 -2.57
C ASN A 95 -17.51 -0.90 -1.54
N PRO A 96 -18.66 -1.51 -1.92
CA PRO A 96 -19.48 -2.23 -0.96
C PRO A 96 -18.98 -3.66 -0.71
N PHE A 97 -17.90 -4.09 -1.36
CA PHE A 97 -17.33 -5.44 -1.28
C PHE A 97 -16.09 -5.52 -0.40
N PHE A 98 -15.65 -4.42 0.20
CA PHE A 98 -14.54 -4.49 1.13
C PHE A 98 -14.59 -3.35 2.15
N TYR A 99 -15.24 -3.63 3.27
CA TYR A 99 -15.22 -2.74 4.44
C TYR A 99 -14.08 -3.07 5.40
N GLY A 100 -13.19 -4.01 5.06
CA GLY A 100 -12.16 -4.61 5.92
C GLY A 100 -12.55 -5.97 6.50
N VAL A 101 -11.63 -6.61 7.21
CA VAL A 101 -11.74 -8.02 7.59
C VAL A 101 -11.15 -8.33 8.97
N LYS A 102 -11.73 -9.31 9.66
CA LYS A 102 -11.15 -9.88 10.87
C LYS A 102 -10.01 -10.81 10.47
N LEU A 103 -8.78 -10.41 10.78
CA LEU A 103 -7.58 -11.14 10.43
C LEU A 103 -7.30 -12.18 11.52
N GLU A 104 -7.78 -13.39 11.30
CA GLU A 104 -7.63 -14.49 12.24
C GLU A 104 -6.22 -15.07 12.23
N HIS A 105 -5.60 -15.12 13.41
CA HIS A 105 -4.25 -15.64 13.58
C HIS A 105 -4.22 -16.79 14.58
N LYS A 106 -3.17 -17.62 14.50
CA LYS A 106 -2.86 -18.64 15.49
C LYS A 106 -1.52 -18.28 16.16
N PRO A 107 -1.50 -18.13 17.50
CA PRO A 107 -2.62 -18.18 18.45
C PRO A 107 -3.64 -17.04 18.28
N LYS A 108 -4.89 -17.29 18.71
CA LYS A 108 -6.03 -16.35 18.59
C LYS A 108 -5.78 -14.99 19.25
N GLN A 109 -4.86 -14.90 20.20
CA GLN A 109 -4.46 -13.62 20.81
C GLN A 109 -3.78 -12.67 19.82
N TYR A 110 -3.39 -13.12 18.62
CA TYR A 110 -2.87 -12.25 17.57
C TYR A 110 -3.95 -11.76 16.60
N THR A 111 -5.18 -12.27 16.71
CA THR A 111 -6.30 -11.85 15.86
C THR A 111 -6.65 -10.38 16.12
N TYR A 112 -6.92 -9.64 15.05
CA TYR A 112 -7.38 -8.25 15.11
C TYR A 112 -8.37 -7.93 13.99
N GLN A 113 -9.14 -6.85 14.17
CA GLN A 113 -10.01 -6.29 13.15
C GLN A 113 -9.27 -5.22 12.37
N SER A 114 -9.33 -5.30 11.04
CA SER A 114 -8.93 -4.24 10.12
C SER A 114 -10.16 -3.63 9.45
N ASP A 115 -10.05 -2.37 9.05
CA ASP A 115 -11.03 -1.70 8.20
C ASP A 115 -10.40 -1.26 6.89
N ALA A 116 -11.23 -1.15 5.86
CA ALA A 116 -10.86 -0.58 4.58
C ALA A 116 -11.82 0.55 4.21
N VAL A 117 -11.27 1.72 3.93
CA VAL A 117 -11.98 2.87 3.35
C VAL A 117 -11.64 2.89 1.88
N SER A 118 -12.59 2.45 1.05
CA SER A 118 -12.30 2.18 -0.36
C SER A 118 -13.42 2.60 -1.31
N ALA A 119 -13.04 2.89 -2.55
CA ALA A 119 -13.95 3.31 -3.61
C ALA A 119 -13.53 2.78 -4.98
N ASN A 120 -14.51 2.51 -5.84
CA ASN A 120 -14.34 1.97 -7.17
C ASN A 120 -14.74 2.99 -8.24
N THR A 121 -13.99 3.02 -9.35
CA THR A 121 -14.24 3.89 -10.50
C THR A 121 -14.16 3.08 -11.80
N HIS A 122 -15.18 3.17 -12.66
CA HIS A 122 -15.14 2.52 -13.98
C HIS A 122 -14.09 3.21 -14.87
N VAL A 123 -13.26 2.41 -15.55
CA VAL A 123 -12.13 2.92 -16.36
C VAL A 123 -12.28 2.72 -17.87
N GLY A 124 -13.24 1.91 -18.32
CA GLY A 124 -13.42 1.55 -19.73
C GLY A 124 -12.52 0.41 -20.19
N LYS A 125 -12.85 -0.20 -21.33
CA LYS A 125 -12.17 -1.42 -21.83
C LYS A 125 -10.75 -1.15 -22.33
N ASP A 126 -10.56 0.00 -22.98
CA ASP A 126 -9.28 0.38 -23.62
C ASP A 126 -8.24 0.84 -22.58
N PHE A 127 -8.59 0.88 -21.30
CA PHE A 127 -7.71 1.30 -20.20
C PHE A 127 -6.43 0.45 -20.09
N PHE A 128 -6.47 -0.82 -20.49
CA PHE A 128 -5.31 -1.70 -20.40
C PHE A 128 -4.43 -1.67 -21.66
N GLU A 129 -4.77 -0.85 -22.65
CA GLU A 129 -4.00 -0.67 -23.90
C GLU A 129 -2.97 0.46 -23.80
N HIS A 130 -3.00 1.25 -22.72
CA HIS A 130 -2.21 2.47 -22.57
C HIS A 130 -1.58 2.59 -21.18
N LEU A 131 -0.49 3.35 -21.10
CA LEU A 131 0.10 3.75 -19.83
C LEU A 131 -0.74 4.86 -19.19
N HIS A 132 -1.03 4.70 -17.91
CA HIS A 132 -1.80 5.65 -17.12
C HIS A 132 -0.97 6.23 -15.98
N GLN A 133 -1.24 7.48 -15.61
CA GLN A 133 -0.59 8.15 -14.50
C GLN A 133 -1.43 8.02 -13.23
N TYR A 134 -0.99 7.16 -12.32
CA TYR A 134 -1.54 7.03 -10.98
C TYR A 134 -0.83 7.99 -10.02
N ARG A 135 -1.60 8.69 -9.21
CA ARG A 135 -1.06 9.61 -8.21
C ARG A 135 -1.87 9.56 -6.93
N VAL A 136 -1.18 9.39 -5.81
CA VAL A 136 -1.73 9.62 -4.48
C VAL A 136 -1.07 10.86 -3.89
N GLU A 137 -1.89 11.80 -3.45
CA GLU A 137 -1.45 12.88 -2.59
C GLU A 137 -1.66 12.42 -1.14
N TRP A 138 -0.58 12.43 -0.35
CA TRP A 138 -0.57 12.00 1.03
C TRP A 138 -0.09 13.15 1.92
N GLU A 139 -1.01 13.61 2.76
CA GLU A 139 -0.76 14.64 3.74
C GLU A 139 -0.88 14.06 5.16
N PRO A 140 0.24 13.90 5.89
CA PRO A 140 0.20 13.41 7.26
C PRO A 140 -0.62 14.32 8.18
N PRO A 141 -1.21 13.75 9.25
CA PRO A 141 -1.91 14.52 10.26
C PRO A 141 -0.95 15.41 11.06
N LYS A 142 -1.51 16.34 11.83
CA LYS A 142 -0.77 17.08 12.86
C LYS A 142 -0.28 16.13 13.96
N LYS A 143 0.61 16.62 14.84
CA LYS A 143 1.17 15.83 15.96
C LYS A 143 0.11 15.29 16.93
N ASP A 144 -1.02 15.98 17.07
CA ASP A 144 -2.17 15.53 17.88
C ASP A 144 -3.03 14.45 17.18
N GLY A 145 -2.66 14.05 15.96
CA GLY A 145 -3.35 13.05 15.16
C GLY A 145 -4.52 13.59 14.34
N THR A 146 -4.80 14.90 14.39
CA THR A 146 -5.92 15.52 13.67
C THR A 146 -5.55 16.00 12.27
N GLY A 147 -6.55 16.03 11.38
CA GLY A 147 -6.38 16.45 9.99
C GLY A 147 -5.63 15.44 9.14
N GLY A 148 -4.93 15.95 8.12
CA GLY A 148 -4.32 15.11 7.08
C GLY A 148 -5.35 14.57 6.09
N TYR A 149 -4.86 14.04 4.97
CA TYR A 149 -5.70 13.41 3.96
C TYR A 149 -4.93 12.43 3.07
N LEU A 150 -5.67 11.58 2.38
CA LEU A 150 -5.23 10.85 1.21
C LEU A 150 -6.17 11.16 0.05
N LYS A 151 -5.61 11.46 -1.13
CA LYS A 151 -6.37 11.75 -2.35
C LYS A 151 -5.80 11.01 -3.54
N TRP A 152 -6.65 10.26 -4.23
CA TRP A 152 -6.28 9.46 -5.40
C TRP A 152 -6.67 10.17 -6.69
N PHE A 153 -5.77 10.10 -7.66
CA PHE A 153 -5.95 10.65 -8.99
C PHE A 153 -5.51 9.64 -10.04
N LEU A 154 -6.25 9.64 -11.15
CA LEU A 154 -5.95 8.87 -12.35
C LEU A 154 -5.95 9.83 -13.54
N ASP A 155 -4.82 9.91 -14.25
CA ASP A 155 -4.60 10.84 -15.36
C ASP A 155 -5.00 12.29 -15.02
N SER A 156 -4.56 12.72 -13.84
CA SER A 156 -4.85 14.03 -13.25
C SER A 156 -6.32 14.30 -12.90
N GLN A 157 -7.23 13.34 -13.09
CA GLN A 157 -8.61 13.42 -12.63
C GLN A 157 -8.73 12.90 -11.20
N PHE A 158 -9.39 13.65 -10.33
CA PHE A 158 -9.63 13.28 -8.94
C PHE A 158 -10.65 12.13 -8.86
N LEU A 159 -10.34 11.09 -8.08
CA LEU A 159 -11.20 9.91 -7.92
C LEU A 159 -11.82 9.83 -6.53
N PHE A 160 -10.99 9.85 -5.50
CA PHE A 160 -11.41 9.55 -4.14
C PHE A 160 -10.55 10.30 -3.13
N GLY A 161 -11.15 10.70 -2.00
CA GLY A 161 -10.46 11.36 -0.92
C GLY A 161 -10.91 10.86 0.44
N VAL A 162 -9.96 10.60 1.33
CA VAL A 162 -10.18 10.25 2.73
C VAL A 162 -9.52 11.32 3.58
N ASN A 163 -10.32 12.05 4.36
CA ASN A 163 -9.83 13.05 5.30
C ASN A 163 -9.64 12.42 6.69
N GLY A 164 -8.76 12.98 7.52
CA GLY A 164 -8.54 12.48 8.88
C GLY A 164 -9.82 12.40 9.74
N ASP A 165 -10.78 13.29 9.51
CA ASP A 165 -12.07 13.29 10.21
C ASP A 165 -12.92 12.03 9.95
N THR A 166 -12.83 11.44 8.74
CA THR A 166 -13.46 10.16 8.39
C THR A 166 -13.02 9.03 9.33
N LEU A 167 -11.78 9.10 9.84
CA LEU A 167 -11.16 8.05 10.64
C LEU A 167 -11.46 8.13 12.14
N LYS A 168 -12.24 9.12 12.57
CA LYS A 168 -12.79 9.18 13.94
C LYS A 168 -13.60 7.94 14.30
N LEU A 169 -14.26 7.33 13.31
CA LEU A 169 -15.04 6.10 13.48
C LEU A 169 -14.20 4.94 14.04
N THR A 170 -12.95 4.80 13.59
CA THR A 170 -12.01 3.77 14.05
C THR A 170 -11.10 4.25 15.17
N ASN A 171 -11.20 5.53 15.56
CA ASN A 171 -10.23 6.19 16.44
C ASN A 171 -8.78 6.03 15.91
N THR A 172 -8.64 6.13 14.59
CA THR A 172 -7.34 6.14 13.90
C THR A 172 -7.12 7.50 13.24
N LYS A 173 -6.02 7.62 12.50
CA LYS A 173 -5.60 8.84 11.80
C LYS A 173 -5.04 8.47 10.44
N ILE A 174 -4.88 9.47 9.57
CA ILE A 174 -4.14 9.28 8.33
C ILE A 174 -2.74 8.78 8.69
N PRO A 175 -2.22 7.73 8.01
CA PRO A 175 -0.91 7.18 8.31
C PRO A 175 0.17 8.27 8.34
N ASP A 176 1.03 8.23 9.35
CA ASP A 176 2.20 9.12 9.52
C ASP A 176 3.46 8.31 9.80
N GLU A 177 3.41 7.01 9.53
CA GLU A 177 4.52 6.08 9.70
C GLU A 177 5.33 5.98 8.41
N PRO A 178 6.65 5.77 8.48
CA PRO A 178 7.44 5.43 7.29
C PRO A 178 6.87 4.19 6.59
N MET A 179 6.56 4.34 5.31
CA MET A 179 6.04 3.26 4.47
C MET A 179 7.01 2.98 3.31
N TYR A 180 6.93 1.78 2.76
CA TYR A 180 7.62 1.41 1.52
C TYR A 180 6.59 1.19 0.42
N LEU A 181 7.03 1.31 -0.83
CA LEU A 181 6.21 1.01 -1.99
C LEU A 181 6.45 -0.44 -2.43
N LEU A 182 5.37 -1.19 -2.57
CA LEU A 182 5.36 -2.53 -3.16
C LEU A 182 4.63 -2.45 -4.50
N MET A 183 5.20 -3.07 -5.52
CA MET A 183 4.55 -3.26 -6.81
C MET A 183 4.63 -4.74 -7.17
N ASN A 184 3.48 -5.35 -7.37
CA ASN A 184 3.36 -6.76 -7.70
C ASN A 184 2.16 -7.01 -8.60
N THR A 185 2.17 -8.15 -9.28
CA THR A 185 1.00 -8.70 -9.95
C THR A 185 0.58 -9.93 -9.16
N ALA A 186 -0.58 -9.85 -8.49
CA ALA A 186 -1.15 -10.97 -7.75
C ALA A 186 -2.38 -11.51 -8.47
N VAL A 187 -2.60 -12.81 -8.37
CA VAL A 187 -3.82 -13.49 -8.82
C VAL A 187 -4.39 -14.25 -7.64
N ALA A 188 -5.65 -13.99 -7.31
CA ALA A 188 -6.33 -14.64 -6.20
C ALA A 188 -7.74 -15.06 -6.61
N SER A 189 -8.07 -16.34 -6.45
CA SER A 189 -9.42 -16.87 -6.74
C SER A 189 -10.52 -16.28 -5.83
N SER A 190 -10.15 -15.57 -4.77
CA SER A 190 -11.09 -14.84 -3.91
C SER A 190 -11.55 -13.51 -4.51
N TRP A 191 -10.88 -13.00 -5.55
CA TRP A 191 -11.19 -11.71 -6.15
C TRP A 191 -11.20 -11.81 -7.68
N GLY A 192 -12.37 -11.57 -8.26
CA GLY A 192 -12.56 -11.52 -9.71
C GLY A 192 -12.86 -12.84 -10.41
N PHE A 193 -12.76 -13.95 -9.69
CA PHE A 193 -13.21 -15.26 -10.17
C PHE A 193 -14.72 -15.43 -9.92
N PRO A 194 -15.41 -16.24 -10.75
CA PRO A 194 -16.84 -16.50 -10.60
C PRO A 194 -17.25 -16.87 -9.16
N LYS A 195 -18.18 -16.08 -8.59
CA LYS A 195 -18.77 -16.36 -7.28
C LYS A 195 -20.25 -15.94 -7.28
N PRO A 196 -21.21 -16.87 -7.16
CA PRO A 196 -21.04 -18.32 -6.94
C PRO A 196 -20.38 -19.04 -8.13
N CYS A 197 -19.91 -20.26 -7.90
CA CYS A 197 -19.36 -21.10 -8.95
C CYS A 197 -20.41 -21.32 -10.06
N PRO A 198 -20.03 -21.28 -11.36
CA PRO A 198 -20.96 -21.50 -12.45
C PRO A 198 -21.65 -22.86 -12.38
N GLU A 199 -22.86 -22.95 -12.91
CA GLU A 199 -23.61 -24.21 -12.94
C GLU A 199 -22.82 -25.31 -13.65
N GLY A 200 -22.78 -26.51 -13.05
CA GLY A 200 -22.01 -27.64 -13.58
C GLY A 200 -20.50 -27.57 -13.32
N CYS A 201 -19.99 -26.48 -12.75
CA CYS A 201 -18.58 -26.33 -12.39
C CYS A 201 -18.34 -26.67 -10.90
N LYS A 202 -17.20 -27.29 -10.59
CA LYS A 202 -16.81 -27.58 -9.19
C LYS A 202 -16.03 -26.44 -8.53
N CYS A 203 -15.37 -25.59 -9.32
CA CYS A 203 -14.45 -24.52 -8.87
C CYS A 203 -13.41 -24.97 -7.83
N THR A 204 -12.97 -26.23 -7.90
CA THR A 204 -11.93 -26.80 -7.03
C THR A 204 -10.53 -26.72 -7.63
N CYS A 205 -10.43 -26.34 -8.90
CA CYS A 205 -9.19 -26.17 -9.65
C CYS A 205 -9.34 -25.02 -10.65
N TYR A 206 -8.21 -24.42 -11.03
CA TYR A 206 -8.13 -23.26 -11.91
C TYR A 206 -6.95 -23.49 -12.87
N GLU A 207 -7.25 -24.04 -14.05
CA GLU A 207 -6.23 -24.48 -15.01
C GLU A 207 -6.75 -24.27 -16.44
N CYS A 208 -5.93 -23.59 -17.23
CA CYS A 208 -6.18 -23.37 -18.66
C CYS A 208 -5.97 -24.67 -19.45
N GLY A 209 -6.87 -24.95 -20.39
CA GLY A 209 -6.81 -26.16 -21.23
C GLY A 209 -7.44 -27.41 -20.60
N ASN A 210 -7.87 -27.34 -19.33
CA ASN A 210 -8.62 -28.38 -18.65
C ASN A 210 -10.09 -27.93 -18.46
N PRO A 211 -11.07 -28.47 -19.20
CA PRO A 211 -12.46 -28.03 -19.13
C PRO A 211 -13.09 -28.08 -17.73
N GLU A 212 -12.72 -29.06 -16.90
CA GLU A 212 -13.24 -29.18 -15.52
C GLU A 212 -12.76 -28.05 -14.59
N CYS A 213 -11.64 -27.41 -14.93
CA CYS A 213 -11.03 -26.34 -14.15
C CYS A 213 -11.24 -24.96 -14.81
N THR A 214 -11.27 -24.91 -16.14
CA THR A 214 -11.45 -23.68 -16.91
C THR A 214 -12.83 -23.06 -16.66
N CYS A 215 -13.86 -23.86 -16.35
CA CYS A 215 -15.19 -23.36 -16.00
C CYS A 215 -15.20 -22.45 -14.75
N GLY A 216 -14.18 -22.53 -13.90
CA GLY A 216 -14.02 -21.68 -12.71
C GLY A 216 -13.16 -20.44 -12.95
N LEU A 217 -12.61 -20.26 -14.15
CA LEU A 217 -11.81 -19.10 -14.52
C LEU A 217 -12.70 -17.95 -15.02
N PRO A 218 -12.27 -16.68 -14.85
CA PRO A 218 -12.91 -15.56 -15.52
C PRO A 218 -12.87 -15.69 -17.05
N ASP A 219 -13.85 -15.10 -17.73
CA ASP A 219 -13.87 -15.02 -19.20
C ASP A 219 -12.58 -14.37 -19.73
N GLY A 220 -11.96 -15.00 -20.74
CA GLY A 220 -10.75 -14.48 -21.38
C GLY A 220 -9.47 -14.63 -20.54
N PHE A 221 -9.52 -15.28 -19.37
CA PHE A 221 -8.38 -15.37 -18.47
C PHE A 221 -7.19 -16.09 -19.12
N CYS A 222 -7.44 -17.20 -19.82
CA CYS A 222 -6.37 -18.02 -20.41
C CYS A 222 -5.71 -17.38 -21.62
N GLU A 223 -6.48 -16.63 -22.40
CA GLU A 223 -6.03 -15.92 -23.59
C GLU A 223 -5.14 -14.72 -23.26
N ASN A 224 -5.23 -14.22 -22.02
CA ASN A 224 -4.42 -13.09 -21.53
C ASN A 224 -3.00 -13.49 -21.10
N PHE A 225 -2.63 -14.78 -21.10
CA PHE A 225 -1.27 -15.19 -20.72
C PHE A 225 -0.37 -15.47 -21.93
N PRO A 226 0.91 -15.04 -21.89
CA PRO A 226 1.57 -14.31 -20.78
C PRO A 226 1.13 -12.83 -20.69
N ALA A 227 1.02 -12.31 -19.47
CA ALA A 227 0.71 -10.90 -19.19
C ALA A 227 1.90 -10.20 -18.52
N SER A 228 2.09 -8.91 -18.81
CA SER A 228 3.08 -8.03 -18.17
C SER A 228 2.41 -6.90 -17.39
N PHE A 229 2.98 -6.53 -16.24
CA PHE A 229 2.66 -5.27 -15.56
C PHE A 229 3.86 -4.35 -15.73
N GLU A 230 3.70 -3.36 -16.61
CA GLU A 230 4.79 -2.50 -17.06
C GLU A 230 4.74 -1.15 -16.35
N ILE A 231 5.90 -0.73 -15.83
CA ILE A 231 6.05 0.52 -15.09
C ILE A 231 7.16 1.32 -15.76
N ASP A 232 6.78 2.44 -16.38
CA ASP A 232 7.75 3.36 -17.00
C ASP A 232 8.56 4.12 -15.93
N TYR A 233 7.87 4.73 -14.97
CA TYR A 233 8.53 5.46 -13.88
C TYR A 233 7.73 5.51 -12.58
N ILE A 234 8.43 5.82 -11.50
CA ILE A 234 7.87 6.17 -10.20
C ILE A 234 8.52 7.48 -9.76
N ARG A 235 7.71 8.41 -9.23
CA ARG A 235 8.19 9.67 -8.66
C ARG A 235 7.57 9.87 -7.29
N ALA A 236 8.42 10.06 -6.29
CA ALA A 236 8.03 10.49 -4.95
C ALA A 236 8.40 11.96 -4.78
N TYR A 237 7.46 12.76 -4.30
CA TYR A 237 7.64 14.19 -4.09
C TYR A 237 7.45 14.52 -2.61
N GLN A 238 8.18 15.53 -2.14
CA GLN A 238 8.10 16.01 -0.77
C GLN A 238 7.99 17.54 -0.80
N ALA A 239 7.12 18.10 0.05
CA ALA A 239 7.10 19.52 0.30
C ALA A 239 8.29 19.89 1.19
N LYS A 240 9.35 20.46 0.61
CA LYS A 240 10.63 20.73 1.30
C LYS A 240 10.51 21.52 2.61
N ASN A 241 9.49 22.38 2.72
CA ASN A 241 9.31 23.28 3.85
C ASN A 241 8.16 22.84 4.77
N ASP A 242 7.59 21.66 4.57
CA ASP A 242 6.57 21.12 5.45
C ASP A 242 7.20 20.15 6.48
N PRO A 243 7.26 20.51 7.77
CA PRO A 243 7.87 19.67 8.80
C PRO A 243 7.09 18.37 9.09
N LYS A 244 5.88 18.20 8.55
CA LYS A 244 5.14 16.92 8.64
C LYS A 244 5.68 15.88 7.66
N GLN A 245 6.30 16.33 6.57
CA GLN A 245 6.77 15.48 5.49
C GLN A 245 8.22 15.06 5.77
N ASN A 246 8.46 13.79 6.07
CA ASN A 246 9.78 13.24 6.32
C ASN A 246 10.12 12.10 5.34
N VAL A 247 11.39 11.96 4.95
CA VAL A 247 11.93 10.89 4.09
C VAL A 247 12.92 10.04 4.88
N GLY A 248 12.56 8.77 5.09
CA GLY A 248 13.44 7.77 5.67
C GLY A 248 12.69 6.72 6.47
N CYS A 249 13.29 5.54 6.63
CA CYS A 249 12.65 4.40 7.29
C CYS A 249 12.70 4.46 8.83
N SER A 250 13.50 5.36 9.40
CA SER A 250 13.66 5.53 10.85
C SER A 250 13.75 7.02 11.17
N THR A 251 12.62 7.64 11.48
CA THR A 251 12.52 9.08 11.81
C THR A 251 12.54 9.30 13.32
N VAL A 252 12.69 10.56 13.77
CA VAL A 252 12.63 10.89 15.21
C VAL A 252 11.28 10.52 15.84
N ASP A 253 10.18 10.76 15.11
CA ASP A 253 8.83 10.47 15.58
C ASP A 253 8.45 9.00 15.41
N ARG A 254 9.11 8.30 14.49
CA ARG A 254 8.92 6.86 14.22
C ARG A 254 10.28 6.15 14.09
N PRO A 255 11.03 6.01 15.20
CA PRO A 255 12.32 5.31 15.17
C PRO A 255 12.10 3.83 14.90
N THR A 256 12.98 3.23 14.10
CA THR A 256 12.86 1.83 13.65
C THR A 256 14.22 1.11 13.63
N ASP A 257 15.34 1.83 13.51
CA ASP A 257 16.66 1.21 13.32
C ASP A 257 17.05 0.23 14.46
N ARG A 258 16.94 0.67 15.72
CA ARG A 258 17.31 -0.13 16.89
C ARG A 258 16.36 -1.30 17.06
N PHE A 259 15.09 -1.12 16.71
CA PHE A 259 14.10 -2.20 16.76
C PHE A 259 14.47 -3.31 15.79
N ILE A 260 14.79 -2.97 14.54
CA ILE A 260 15.24 -3.94 13.55
C ILE A 260 16.54 -4.64 14.00
N LYS A 261 17.53 -3.89 14.49
CA LYS A 261 18.79 -4.46 15.02
C LYS A 261 18.57 -5.41 16.20
N GLY A 262 17.71 -5.02 17.14
CA GLY A 262 17.33 -5.83 18.31
C GLY A 262 16.56 -7.10 17.95
N HIS A 263 15.86 -7.08 16.80
CA HIS A 263 15.06 -8.20 16.30
C HIS A 263 15.66 -8.80 15.02
N LYS A 264 16.99 -8.79 14.89
CA LYS A 264 17.69 -9.16 13.65
C LYS A 264 17.20 -10.45 12.98
N LYS A 265 16.83 -11.46 13.77
CA LYS A 265 16.33 -12.75 13.27
C LYS A 265 15.07 -12.63 12.39
N ASN A 266 14.26 -11.59 12.61
CA ASN A 266 13.02 -11.35 11.87
C ASN A 266 13.22 -10.50 10.62
N TYR A 267 14.39 -9.87 10.47
CA TYR A 267 14.68 -8.85 9.45
C TYR A 267 15.97 -9.15 8.67
N MET A 268 16.49 -10.37 8.79
CA MET A 268 17.67 -10.83 8.06
C MET A 268 17.29 -12.01 7.18
N ASN A 269 17.72 -11.97 5.92
CA ASN A 269 17.76 -13.15 5.08
C ASN A 269 19.05 -13.94 5.34
N THR A 270 19.06 -14.72 6.43
CA THR A 270 20.24 -15.52 6.81
C THR A 270 20.55 -16.63 5.81
N GLU A 271 19.54 -17.12 5.07
CA GLU A 271 19.70 -18.13 4.03
C GLU A 271 20.53 -17.60 2.85
N GLU A 272 20.38 -16.32 2.52
CA GLU A 272 21.23 -15.61 1.54
C GLU A 272 22.56 -15.10 2.13
N GLY A 273 22.90 -15.48 3.36
CA GLY A 273 24.16 -15.10 4.01
C GLY A 273 24.23 -13.63 4.47
N GLN A 274 23.08 -12.95 4.59
CA GLN A 274 23.02 -11.60 5.13
C GLN A 274 23.58 -11.59 6.56
N LYS A 275 24.49 -10.65 6.85
CA LYS A 275 25.17 -10.54 8.17
C LYS A 275 24.51 -9.53 9.11
N GLU A 276 23.92 -8.48 8.55
CA GLU A 276 23.30 -7.37 9.28
C GLU A 276 21.89 -7.11 8.75
N PRO A 277 20.89 -6.79 9.61
CA PRO A 277 19.50 -6.61 9.18
C PRO A 277 19.28 -5.33 8.38
N LEU A 278 20.08 -4.29 8.61
CA LEU A 278 20.01 -3.03 7.89
C LEU A 278 21.13 -2.97 6.85
N LEU A 279 20.75 -2.96 5.58
CA LEU A 279 21.68 -2.83 4.46
C LEU A 279 21.84 -1.36 4.05
N PRO A 280 23.04 -0.94 3.60
CA PRO A 280 23.22 0.39 3.07
C PRO A 280 22.42 0.56 1.76
N VAL A 281 21.98 1.78 1.48
CA VAL A 281 21.34 2.10 0.20
C VAL A 281 22.33 1.85 -0.94
N ARG A 282 21.92 1.07 -1.94
CA ARG A 282 22.77 0.71 -3.08
C ARG A 282 23.07 1.93 -3.94
N ARG A 283 24.34 2.29 -4.08
CA ARG A 283 24.82 3.40 -4.93
C ARG A 283 25.60 2.86 -6.13
N GLY A 284 24.88 2.50 -7.19
CA GLY A 284 25.44 1.98 -8.43
C GLY A 284 25.57 0.45 -8.48
N GLY A 285 26.47 -0.02 -9.33
CA GLY A 285 26.82 -1.42 -9.49
C GLY A 285 25.93 -2.21 -10.45
N ALA A 286 24.98 -1.58 -11.17
CA ALA A 286 24.37 -2.22 -12.34
C ALA A 286 25.40 -2.35 -13.47
N TYR A 287 25.29 -3.41 -14.27
CA TYR A 287 26.09 -3.56 -15.47
C TYR A 287 25.82 -2.43 -16.46
N CYS A 288 26.86 -1.89 -17.08
CA CYS A 288 26.77 -0.84 -18.07
C CYS A 288 27.81 -1.01 -19.18
N ILE A 289 27.50 -0.42 -20.34
CA ILE A 289 28.43 -0.33 -21.49
C ILE A 289 28.74 1.13 -21.80
N LYS A 290 27.76 2.02 -21.60
CA LYS A 290 27.86 3.46 -21.86
C LYS A 290 27.44 4.23 -20.62
N ASP A 291 27.97 5.45 -20.46
CA ASP A 291 27.63 6.33 -19.33
C ASP A 291 26.14 6.66 -19.26
N THR A 292 25.44 6.69 -20.40
CA THR A 292 23.99 6.92 -20.47
C THR A 292 23.17 5.84 -19.78
N HIS A 293 23.71 4.64 -19.57
CA HIS A 293 23.04 3.59 -18.78
C HIS A 293 23.00 3.92 -17.27
N CYS A 294 23.82 4.89 -16.84
CA CYS A 294 24.03 5.28 -15.45
C CYS A 294 23.55 6.71 -15.16
N GLY A 295 22.71 7.28 -16.04
CA GLY A 295 22.14 8.62 -15.84
C GLY A 295 23.10 9.78 -16.15
N TYR A 296 24.10 9.57 -17.01
CA TYR A 296 24.92 10.65 -17.58
C TYR A 296 24.05 11.73 -18.26
N PRO A 297 24.43 13.03 -18.22
CA PRO A 297 25.68 13.57 -17.67
C PRO A 297 25.67 13.92 -16.18
N THR A 298 24.53 13.86 -15.50
CA THR A 298 24.38 14.49 -14.18
C THR A 298 24.34 13.53 -13.01
N LYS A 299 24.04 12.25 -13.24
CA LYS A 299 23.69 11.33 -12.14
C LYS A 299 24.72 10.24 -11.86
N GLY A 300 25.51 9.88 -12.87
CA GLY A 300 26.50 8.83 -12.77
C GLY A 300 27.13 8.52 -14.11
N ARG A 301 28.11 7.61 -14.08
CA ARG A 301 28.90 7.18 -15.24
C ARG A 301 29.20 5.69 -15.18
N CYS A 302 29.58 5.12 -16.32
CA CYS A 302 29.96 3.74 -16.45
C CYS A 302 31.47 3.58 -16.26
N LEU A 303 31.88 2.89 -15.19
CA LEU A 303 33.28 2.64 -14.88
C LEU A 303 33.50 1.13 -14.69
N ALA A 304 34.43 0.56 -15.44
CA ALA A 304 34.73 -0.88 -15.40
C ALA A 304 33.45 -1.75 -15.53
N SER A 305 32.60 -1.40 -16.51
CA SER A 305 31.32 -2.05 -16.79
C SER A 305 30.30 -2.04 -15.64
N LYS A 306 30.46 -1.14 -14.66
CA LYS A 306 29.50 -0.93 -13.57
C LYS A 306 29.17 0.55 -13.41
N CYS A 307 27.91 0.84 -13.10
CA CYS A 307 27.50 2.21 -12.81
C CYS A 307 28.11 2.71 -11.49
N VAL A 308 28.64 3.92 -11.50
CA VAL A 308 29.09 4.66 -10.32
C VAL A 308 28.29 5.96 -10.26
N CYS A 309 27.65 6.21 -9.13
CA CYS A 309 26.75 7.33 -8.96
C CYS A 309 27.48 8.57 -8.46
N GLU A 310 27.02 9.74 -8.91
CA GLU A 310 27.38 11.02 -8.31
C GLU A 310 26.78 11.15 -6.90
N ASP A 311 27.26 12.14 -6.13
CA ASP A 311 26.95 12.25 -4.70
C ASP A 311 25.47 12.35 -4.36
N ALA A 312 24.71 13.10 -5.17
CA ALA A 312 23.28 13.29 -4.99
C ALA A 312 22.41 12.11 -5.49
N PHE A 313 23.01 11.01 -5.96
CA PHE A 313 22.28 9.93 -6.63
C PHE A 313 22.58 8.53 -6.07
N THR A 314 21.59 7.66 -6.28
CA THR A 314 21.56 6.29 -5.75
C THR A 314 20.77 5.35 -6.67
N GLY A 315 20.69 4.09 -6.27
CA GLY A 315 20.12 2.99 -7.03
C GLY A 315 21.15 2.32 -7.94
N PRO A 316 20.85 1.12 -8.48
CA PRO A 316 21.79 0.36 -9.29
C PRO A 316 22.33 1.12 -10.51
N ARG A 317 21.48 1.98 -11.12
CA ARG A 317 21.76 2.79 -12.32
C ARG A 317 21.82 4.30 -12.03
N CYS A 318 21.87 4.71 -10.77
CA CYS A 318 22.00 6.12 -10.38
C CYS A 318 20.81 7.02 -10.80
N LEU A 319 19.62 6.46 -11.02
CA LEU A 319 18.48 7.23 -11.52
C LEU A 319 17.66 7.90 -10.40
N SER A 320 17.88 7.49 -9.15
CA SER A 320 17.16 7.98 -7.98
C SER A 320 17.99 8.99 -7.20
N HIS A 321 17.35 10.00 -6.61
CA HIS A 321 18.04 10.94 -5.71
C HIS A 321 18.41 10.25 -4.40
N PHE A 322 19.61 10.51 -3.87
CA PHE A 322 20.02 10.08 -2.55
C PHE A 322 19.51 11.09 -1.50
N GLY A 323 18.19 11.10 -1.31
CA GLY A 323 17.52 11.95 -0.32
C GLY A 323 17.16 11.15 0.93
N PHE A 324 17.48 11.70 2.09
CA PHE A 324 17.09 11.18 3.40
C PHE A 324 17.07 12.35 4.39
N ASP A 325 16.22 12.25 5.41
CA ASP A 325 16.30 13.16 6.53
C ASP A 325 17.31 12.62 7.53
N ASP A 326 18.33 13.43 7.81
CA ASP A 326 19.35 13.16 8.83
C ASP A 326 18.74 13.28 10.24
N ASN A 327 18.03 12.22 10.64
CA ASN A 327 17.39 12.12 11.93
C ASN A 327 18.16 11.09 12.77
N PRO A 328 19.17 11.50 13.56
CA PRO A 328 19.88 10.58 14.44
C PRO A 328 18.85 9.91 15.37
N PRO A 329 18.97 8.58 15.60
CA PRO A 329 18.03 7.89 16.45
C PRO A 329 18.05 8.52 17.86
N PRO A 330 16.88 8.70 18.50
CA PRO A 330 16.83 9.34 19.80
C PRO A 330 17.72 8.63 20.83
N PRO A 331 18.25 9.34 21.85
CA PRO A 331 19.01 8.73 22.94
C PRO A 331 18.24 7.56 23.57
N GLU A 332 18.97 6.55 24.06
CA GLU A 332 18.34 5.43 24.76
C GLU A 332 17.98 5.86 26.19
N GLU A 333 16.85 6.54 26.33
CA GLU A 333 16.26 6.81 27.64
C GLU A 333 15.20 5.73 27.90
N ILE A 334 15.36 4.98 28.99
CA ILE A 334 14.30 4.08 29.49
C ILE A 334 13.21 4.99 30.04
N GLU A 335 12.32 5.45 29.16
CA GLU A 335 11.13 6.17 29.58
C GLU A 335 10.14 5.19 30.19
N VAL A 336 10.02 5.23 31.52
CA VAL A 336 8.96 4.55 32.25
C VAL A 336 7.82 5.55 32.45
N SER A 337 6.72 5.36 31.72
CA SER A 337 5.48 6.07 32.02
C SER A 337 5.01 5.63 33.42
N ARG A 338 5.00 6.57 34.37
CA ARG A 338 4.42 6.36 35.71
C ARG A 338 2.92 6.21 35.67
#